data_AF-A0A953P0I2-F1
#
_entry.id   AF-A0A953P0I2-F1
#
_cell.length_a   1.000
_cell.length_b   1.000
_cell.length_c   1.000
_cell.angle_alpha   90.00
_cell.angle_beta   90.00
_cell.angle_gamma   90.00
#
_symmetry.space_group_name_H-M   'P 1'
#
loop_
_entity.id
_entity.type
_entity.pdbx_description
1 polymer ?
#
loop_
_entity_poly.entity_id
_entity_poly.type
_entity_poly.pdbx_seq_one_letter_code
_entity_poly.pdbx_strand_id
1 'polypeptide(L)'
;MKIASRILLLSAVACFLFPVAGIAQTGPDLENGFKHWGSYDSSHIDTVNLQNGNLMLHAPLLPGYPQRGKLSVQDVLSFTSKTWQVICAIDNSNNPACGWFHGGTGVTLNRPLGFGLQRTINVFYNGSSPIYSAYGYSLTTPDGAMHQLGATVTTNGVDMEFESQDTTGYHVVMSNPDLSGVPNLATVTDRHGSRFVAAFEAPHSCGALPYNKPLPYAGGSPNMGGGYAPMIDDIPAGSQDCPQTSSPTQVIDSNGNVMSLGQLGQGIDTLGRVMPLETISVT
;
A
#
# COMPACT_ATOMS: atom_id res chain seq x y z
N MET A 1 -43.64 -13.33 -37.88
CA MET A 1 -42.46 -12.49 -38.24
C MET A 1 -42.02 -11.49 -37.17
N LYS A 2 -42.92 -10.78 -36.45
CA LYS A 2 -42.51 -9.74 -35.47
C LYS A 2 -41.69 -10.24 -34.27
N ILE A 3 -41.87 -11.49 -33.84
CA ILE A 3 -41.13 -12.08 -32.70
C ILE A 3 -39.67 -12.39 -33.07
N ALA A 4 -39.43 -12.96 -34.25
CA ALA A 4 -38.08 -13.29 -34.73
C ALA A 4 -37.19 -12.03 -34.85
N SER A 5 -37.74 -10.91 -35.34
CA SER A 5 -37.02 -9.64 -35.43
C SER A 5 -36.62 -9.06 -34.06
N ARG A 6 -37.45 -9.25 -33.02
CA ARG A 6 -37.13 -8.79 -31.66
C ARG A 6 -36.04 -9.63 -30.99
N ILE A 7 -36.04 -10.94 -31.20
CA ILE A 7 -35.00 -11.83 -30.67
C ILE A 7 -33.64 -11.52 -31.32
N LEU A 8 -33.62 -11.28 -32.63
CA LEU A 8 -32.40 -10.92 -33.37
C LEU A 8 -31.85 -9.55 -32.94
N LEU A 9 -32.72 -8.58 -32.66
CA LEU A 9 -32.32 -7.28 -32.13
C LEU A 9 -31.72 -7.41 -30.72
N LEU A 10 -32.36 -8.19 -29.84
CA LEU A 10 -31.85 -8.42 -28.48
C LEU A 10 -30.51 -9.16 -28.46
N SER A 11 -30.32 -10.17 -29.32
CA SER A 11 -29.03 -10.87 -29.42
C SER A 11 -27.94 -9.95 -29.98
N ALA A 12 -28.26 -9.10 -30.96
CA ALA A 12 -27.31 -8.12 -31.48
C ALA A 12 -26.91 -7.12 -30.39
N VAL A 13 -27.88 -6.55 -29.66
CA VAL A 13 -27.60 -5.61 -28.55
C VAL A 13 -26.76 -6.28 -27.46
N ALA A 14 -27.03 -7.52 -27.09
CA ALA A 14 -26.20 -8.28 -26.15
C ALA A 14 -24.77 -8.45 -26.68
N CYS A 15 -24.59 -8.87 -27.94
CA CYS A 15 -23.26 -9.04 -28.53
C CYS A 15 -22.45 -7.74 -28.63
N PHE A 16 -23.11 -6.58 -28.80
CA PHE A 16 -22.42 -5.29 -28.87
C PHE A 16 -22.16 -4.65 -27.50
N LEU A 17 -22.91 -5.00 -26.45
CA LEU A 17 -22.70 -4.48 -25.09
C LEU A 17 -21.72 -5.32 -24.25
N PHE A 18 -21.58 -6.61 -24.53
CA PHE A 18 -20.65 -7.50 -23.81
C PHE A 18 -19.14 -7.17 -23.93
N PRO A 19 -18.58 -6.68 -25.05
CA PRO A 19 -17.13 -6.46 -25.14
C PRO A 19 -16.63 -5.31 -24.26
N VAL A 20 -17.51 -4.39 -23.82
CA VAL A 20 -17.12 -3.26 -22.96
C VAL A 20 -16.75 -3.72 -21.55
N ALA A 21 -17.29 -4.86 -21.09
CA ALA A 21 -16.95 -5.45 -19.79
C ALA A 21 -15.54 -6.07 -19.73
N GLY A 22 -14.88 -6.27 -20.88
CA GLY A 22 -13.53 -6.84 -20.93
C GLY A 22 -12.40 -5.89 -20.56
N ILE A 23 -12.66 -4.57 -20.50
CA ILE A 23 -11.63 -3.54 -20.23
C ILE A 23 -11.43 -3.32 -18.71
N ALA A 24 -12.31 -3.87 -17.86
CA ALA A 24 -12.20 -3.72 -16.41
C ALA A 24 -11.25 -4.73 -15.74
N GLN A 25 -10.71 -5.71 -16.48
CA GLN A 25 -9.79 -6.69 -15.90
C GLN A 25 -8.35 -6.18 -15.97
N THR A 26 -7.74 -6.00 -14.81
CA THR A 26 -6.28 -5.85 -14.71
C THR A 26 -5.61 -7.17 -15.10
N GLY A 27 -4.50 -7.09 -15.85
CA GLY A 27 -3.73 -8.29 -16.17
C GLY A 27 -3.29 -9.03 -14.89
N PRO A 28 -3.32 -10.37 -14.85
CA PRO A 28 -2.94 -11.15 -13.65
C PRO A 28 -1.49 -10.87 -13.20
N ASP A 29 -0.65 -10.40 -14.12
CA ASP A 29 0.73 -9.99 -13.85
C ASP A 29 0.83 -8.70 -13.03
N LEU A 30 -0.19 -7.84 -13.00
CA LEU A 30 -0.18 -6.63 -12.18
C LEU A 30 -0.49 -6.90 -10.70
N GLU A 31 -1.00 -8.09 -10.39
CA GLU A 31 -1.46 -8.43 -9.05
C GLU A 31 -0.33 -9.01 -8.21
N ASN A 32 -0.02 -8.43 -7.04
CA ASN A 32 0.98 -8.96 -6.12
C ASN A 32 0.38 -9.24 -4.72
N GLY A 33 1.04 -10.13 -3.97
CA GLY A 33 0.64 -10.53 -2.62
C GLY A 33 -0.48 -11.57 -2.57
N PHE A 34 -0.98 -11.79 -1.35
CA PHE A 34 -2.10 -12.69 -1.07
C PHE A 34 -3.44 -11.98 -1.31
N LYS A 35 -4.41 -12.70 -1.87
CA LYS A 35 -5.77 -12.22 -2.10
C LYS A 35 -6.74 -13.26 -1.58
N HIS A 36 -7.68 -12.86 -0.75
CA HIS A 36 -8.70 -13.76 -0.18
C HIS A 36 -9.62 -14.44 -1.21
N TRP A 37 -9.68 -13.92 -2.45
CA TRP A 37 -10.51 -14.47 -3.53
C TRP A 37 -9.71 -15.18 -4.64
N GLY A 38 -8.38 -15.28 -4.51
CA GLY A 38 -7.54 -15.99 -5.47
C GLY A 38 -7.68 -17.52 -5.37
N SER A 39 -7.30 -18.21 -6.45
CA SER A 39 -7.15 -19.67 -6.42
C SER A 39 -5.74 -20.03 -6.00
N TYR A 40 -5.59 -20.80 -4.93
CA TYR A 40 -4.30 -21.19 -4.38
C TYR A 40 -4.17 -22.70 -4.25
N ASP A 41 -2.97 -23.21 -4.54
CA ASP A 41 -2.52 -24.52 -4.10
C ASP A 41 -1.63 -24.32 -2.88
N SER A 42 -2.10 -24.77 -1.72
CA SER A 42 -1.43 -24.56 -0.43
C SER A 42 -0.90 -25.87 0.10
N SER A 43 0.36 -25.88 0.50
CA SER A 43 0.90 -26.90 1.40
C SER A 43 0.88 -26.39 2.86
N HIS A 44 1.55 -27.11 3.76
CA HIS A 44 1.68 -26.71 5.17
C HIS A 44 2.54 -25.46 5.37
N ILE A 45 3.40 -25.11 4.42
CA ILE A 45 4.46 -24.08 4.59
C ILE A 45 4.40 -23.03 3.48
N ASP A 46 4.04 -23.42 2.27
CA ASP A 46 3.99 -22.56 1.10
C ASP A 46 2.60 -22.54 0.45
N THR A 47 2.38 -21.52 -0.37
CA THR A 47 1.15 -21.28 -1.09
C THR A 47 1.49 -20.77 -2.48
N VAL A 48 0.99 -21.44 -3.51
CA VAL A 48 1.16 -21.05 -4.91
C VAL A 48 -0.14 -20.44 -5.43
N ASN A 49 -0.06 -19.22 -5.95
CA ASN A 49 -1.18 -18.62 -6.66
C ASN A 49 -1.31 -19.27 -8.04
N LEU A 50 -2.43 -19.94 -8.30
CA LEU A 50 -2.68 -20.66 -9.55
C LEU A 50 -2.97 -19.73 -10.74
N GLN A 51 -3.27 -18.45 -10.50
CA GLN A 51 -3.55 -17.47 -11.56
C GLN A 51 -2.29 -16.85 -12.14
N ASN A 52 -1.25 -16.63 -11.33
CA ASN A 52 -0.03 -15.94 -11.76
C ASN A 52 1.28 -16.66 -11.39
N GLY A 53 1.21 -17.85 -10.78
CA GLY A 53 2.39 -18.64 -10.42
C GLY A 53 3.23 -18.06 -9.27
N ASN A 54 2.73 -17.07 -8.53
CA ASN A 54 3.44 -16.52 -7.38
C ASN A 54 3.55 -17.56 -6.26
N LEU A 55 4.78 -17.92 -5.89
CA LEU A 55 5.07 -18.78 -4.76
C LEU A 55 5.26 -17.89 -3.54
N MET A 56 4.44 -18.14 -2.52
CA MET A 56 4.50 -17.47 -1.24
C MET A 56 4.85 -18.47 -0.15
N LEU A 57 5.68 -18.06 0.79
CA LEU A 57 6.09 -18.86 1.93
C LEU A 57 5.77 -18.07 3.19
N HIS A 58 5.15 -18.72 4.18
CA HIS A 58 4.89 -18.11 5.48
C HIS A 58 5.35 -19.06 6.59
N ALA A 59 6.49 -18.75 7.20
CA ALA A 59 7.08 -19.58 8.24
C ALA A 59 7.08 -18.83 9.59
N PRO A 60 6.32 -19.29 10.60
CA PRO A 60 6.37 -18.69 11.92
C PRO A 60 7.74 -18.94 12.57
N LEU A 61 8.41 -17.88 13.02
CA LEU A 61 9.75 -17.99 13.62
C LEU A 61 9.69 -18.37 15.10
N LEU A 62 8.69 -17.86 15.81
CA LEU A 62 8.47 -18.10 17.22
C LEU A 62 7.06 -18.67 17.46
N PRO A 63 6.86 -19.45 18.54
CA PRO A 63 5.53 -19.74 19.04
C PRO A 63 4.76 -18.42 19.29
N GLY A 64 3.47 -18.40 18.97
CA GLY A 64 2.64 -17.22 19.18
C GLY A 64 2.73 -16.70 20.62
N TYR A 65 2.92 -15.39 20.77
CA TYR A 65 3.01 -14.75 22.07
C TYR A 65 1.63 -14.72 22.74
N PRO A 66 1.43 -15.39 23.88
CA PRO A 66 0.12 -15.46 24.51
C PRO A 66 -0.24 -14.11 25.12
N GLN A 67 -1.25 -13.45 24.53
CA GLN A 67 -1.86 -12.24 25.06
C GLN A 67 -3.33 -12.47 25.38
N ARG A 68 -3.89 -11.63 26.25
CA ARG A 68 -5.33 -11.60 26.52
C ARG A 68 -6.11 -11.25 25.25
N GLY A 69 -7.22 -11.95 25.04
CA GLY A 69 -8.15 -11.65 23.94
C GLY A 69 -7.78 -12.37 22.64
N LYS A 70 -8.05 -11.71 21.50
CA LYS A 70 -7.80 -12.25 20.16
C LYS A 70 -6.54 -11.68 19.50
N LEU A 71 -5.83 -10.78 20.18
CA LEU A 71 -4.59 -10.21 19.69
C LEU A 71 -3.49 -11.27 19.83
N SER A 72 -3.12 -11.93 18.73
CA SER A 72 -2.02 -12.90 18.68
C SER A 72 -0.87 -12.28 17.90
N VAL A 73 0.28 -12.16 18.56
CA VAL A 73 1.52 -11.73 17.89
C VAL A 73 2.39 -12.95 17.66
N GLN A 74 2.54 -13.31 16.41
CA GLN A 74 3.50 -14.28 15.92
C GLN A 74 4.34 -13.66 14.80
N ASP A 75 5.65 -13.57 14.99
CA ASP A 75 6.57 -13.12 13.95
C ASP A 75 6.66 -14.17 12.83
N VAL A 76 6.45 -13.73 11.59
CA VAL A 76 6.41 -14.60 10.41
C VAL A 76 7.52 -14.18 9.45
N LEU A 77 8.31 -15.15 9.03
CA LEU A 77 9.18 -15.01 7.88
C LEU A 77 8.32 -15.23 6.63
N SER A 78 8.17 -14.17 5.84
CA SER A 78 7.43 -14.20 4.59
C SER A 78 8.40 -14.22 3.41
N PHE A 79 8.09 -14.98 2.38
CA PHE A 79 8.78 -14.91 1.10
C PHE A 79 7.78 -14.86 -0.05
N THR A 80 8.12 -14.13 -1.11
CA THR A 80 7.37 -14.09 -2.37
C THR A 80 8.32 -14.21 -3.55
N SER A 81 7.99 -15.07 -4.52
CA SER A 81 8.75 -15.17 -5.77
C SER A 81 8.48 -14.01 -6.72
N LYS A 82 7.39 -13.27 -6.53
CA LYS A 82 7.01 -12.11 -7.34
C LYS A 82 7.58 -10.82 -6.76
N THR A 83 8.88 -10.62 -6.92
CA THR A 83 9.60 -9.41 -6.49
C THR A 83 9.60 -8.28 -7.52
N TRP A 84 8.85 -8.43 -8.61
CA TRP A 84 8.74 -7.46 -9.70
C TRP A 84 7.35 -6.82 -9.76
N GLN A 85 7.28 -5.61 -10.31
CA GLN A 85 6.04 -4.89 -10.58
C GLN A 85 6.16 -4.10 -11.89
N VAL A 86 5.03 -3.82 -12.55
CA VAL A 86 5.00 -2.84 -13.63
C VAL A 86 4.98 -1.45 -13.00
N ILE A 87 5.93 -0.61 -13.37
CA ILE A 87 5.87 0.82 -13.07
C ILE A 87 5.72 1.55 -14.40
N CYS A 88 4.74 2.43 -14.47
CA CYS A 88 4.54 3.35 -15.58
C CYS A 88 5.03 4.73 -15.15
N ALA A 89 5.92 5.31 -15.95
CA ALA A 89 6.40 6.67 -15.79
C ALA A 89 6.21 7.44 -17.11
N ILE A 90 6.16 8.76 -17.02
CA ILE A 90 6.16 9.60 -18.22
C ILE A 90 7.60 9.76 -18.70
N ASP A 91 7.84 9.48 -19.98
CA ASP A 91 9.16 9.67 -20.61
C ASP A 91 9.43 11.15 -20.95
N ASN A 92 10.64 11.45 -21.44
CA ASN A 92 11.03 12.82 -21.84
C ASN A 92 10.19 13.39 -23.00
N SER A 93 9.42 12.56 -23.69
CA SER A 93 8.52 12.96 -24.78
C SER A 93 7.06 13.07 -24.31
N ASN A 94 6.83 13.05 -23.00
CA ASN A 94 5.51 13.09 -22.37
C ASN A 94 4.62 11.89 -22.72
N ASN A 95 5.22 10.74 -23.07
CA ASN A 95 4.50 9.48 -23.32
C ASN A 95 4.58 8.56 -22.10
N PRO A 96 3.50 7.83 -21.75
CA PRO A 96 3.55 6.82 -20.71
C PRO A 96 4.41 5.63 -21.18
N ALA A 97 5.52 5.38 -20.49
CA ALA A 97 6.37 4.22 -20.65
C ALA A 97 6.25 3.31 -19.43
N CYS A 98 5.83 2.07 -19.65
CA CYS A 98 5.71 1.06 -18.60
C CYS A 98 6.82 0.02 -18.73
N GLY A 99 7.42 -0.36 -17.60
CA GLY A 99 8.48 -1.35 -17.55
C GLY A 99 8.36 -2.27 -16.33
N TRP A 100 9.05 -3.41 -16.40
CA TRP A 100 9.18 -4.33 -15.28
C TRP A 100 10.32 -3.88 -14.37
N PHE A 101 10.01 -3.62 -13.11
CA PHE A 101 11.00 -3.19 -12.12
C PHE A 101 11.00 -4.15 -10.94
N HIS A 102 12.20 -4.51 -10.49
CA HIS A 102 12.38 -5.23 -9.23
C HIS A 102 12.11 -4.26 -8.08
N GLY A 103 11.06 -4.51 -7.30
CA GLY A 103 10.59 -3.63 -6.23
C GLY A 103 10.45 -4.31 -4.87
N GLY A 104 10.54 -5.63 -4.80
CA GLY A 104 10.35 -6.40 -3.57
C GLY A 104 11.64 -6.98 -3.01
N THR A 105 11.67 -7.17 -1.70
CA THR A 105 12.63 -8.03 -1.02
C THR A 105 12.06 -9.44 -0.99
N GLY A 106 12.69 -10.40 -1.67
CA GLY A 106 12.14 -11.76 -1.81
C GLY A 106 11.82 -12.43 -0.48
N VAL A 107 12.57 -12.13 0.58
CA VAL A 107 12.31 -12.58 1.97
C VAL A 107 12.17 -11.35 2.87
N THR A 108 11.13 -11.31 3.70
CA THR A 108 10.93 -10.29 4.73
C THR A 108 10.56 -10.92 6.06
N LEU A 109 11.06 -10.31 7.14
CA LEU A 109 10.56 -10.57 8.48
C LEU A 109 9.35 -9.66 8.71
N ASN A 110 8.16 -10.24 8.78
CA ASN A 110 6.92 -9.50 8.95
C ASN A 110 6.43 -9.64 10.39
N ARG A 111 6.16 -8.49 11.01
CA ARG A 111 5.42 -8.44 12.27
C ARG A 111 3.92 -8.49 11.96
N PRO A 112 3.15 -9.36 12.62
CA PRO A 112 1.74 -9.61 12.29
C PRO A 112 0.83 -8.42 12.61
N LEU A 113 1.31 -7.45 13.39
CA LEU A 113 0.60 -6.22 13.71
C LEU A 113 1.04 -5.03 12.86
N GLY A 114 2.03 -5.21 11.98
CA GLY A 114 2.54 -4.16 11.12
C GLY A 114 1.78 -4.09 9.81
N PHE A 115 0.89 -3.12 9.66
CA PHE A 115 0.56 -2.62 8.33
C PHE A 115 1.50 -1.46 7.97
N GLY A 116 1.72 -1.26 6.69
CA GLY A 116 2.25 -0.02 6.13
C GLY A 116 1.10 0.78 5.55
N LEU A 117 0.85 1.97 6.04
CA LEU A 117 -0.04 2.92 5.38
C LEU A 117 0.81 3.83 4.50
N GLN A 118 0.43 3.98 3.23
CA GLN A 118 1.12 4.83 2.28
C GLN A 118 0.16 5.88 1.72
N ARG A 119 0.69 7.06 1.41
CA ARG A 119 0.02 8.12 0.66
C ARG A 119 1.03 8.92 -0.14
N THR A 120 0.54 9.77 -1.03
CA THR A 120 1.34 10.78 -1.73
C THR A 120 0.89 12.17 -1.30
N ILE A 121 1.84 13.00 -0.88
CA ILE A 121 1.63 14.43 -0.68
C ILE A 121 1.94 15.15 -1.98
N ASN A 122 1.02 15.99 -2.43
CA ASN A 122 1.26 16.93 -3.51
C ASN A 122 1.41 18.34 -2.94
N VAL A 123 2.53 18.96 -3.28
CA VAL A 123 2.87 20.34 -2.93
C VAL A 123 2.72 21.18 -4.19
N PHE A 124 1.71 22.03 -4.22
CA PHE A 124 1.43 22.94 -5.32
C PHE A 124 1.79 24.38 -4.94
N TYR A 125 2.56 25.08 -5.76
CA TYR A 125 2.93 26.47 -5.48
C TYR A 125 1.98 27.44 -6.19
N ASN A 126 1.18 28.18 -5.41
CA ASN A 126 0.39 29.30 -5.91
C ASN A 126 1.10 30.61 -5.54
N GLY A 127 2.01 31.06 -6.40
CA GLY A 127 2.90 32.17 -6.10
C GLY A 127 3.98 31.74 -5.08
N SER A 128 4.10 32.46 -3.96
CA SER A 128 5.13 32.20 -2.94
C SER A 128 4.68 31.22 -1.84
N SER A 129 3.41 30.81 -1.82
CA SER A 129 2.85 29.96 -0.77
C SER A 129 2.61 28.54 -1.28
N PRO A 130 3.14 27.50 -0.62
CA PRO A 130 2.81 26.12 -0.93
C PRO A 130 1.40 25.77 -0.43
N ILE A 131 0.66 25.05 -1.25
CA ILE A 131 -0.60 24.41 -0.93
C ILE A 131 -0.33 22.90 -0.87
N TYR A 132 -0.74 22.26 0.21
CA TYR A 132 -0.52 20.83 0.42
C TYR A 132 -1.83 20.08 0.23
N SER A 133 -1.77 18.96 -0.48
CA SER A 133 -2.85 18.00 -0.59
C SER A 133 -2.30 16.58 -0.45
N ALA A 134 -3.15 15.63 -0.10
CA ALA A 134 -2.77 14.23 0.06
C ALA A 134 -3.73 13.34 -0.71
N TYR A 135 -3.19 12.37 -1.47
CA TYR A 135 -3.97 11.41 -2.24
C TYR A 135 -3.25 10.06 -2.35
N GLY A 136 -3.84 9.12 -3.09
CA GLY A 136 -3.18 7.85 -3.43
C GLY A 136 -2.96 6.98 -2.21
N TYR A 137 -3.96 6.90 -1.33
CA TYR A 137 -3.88 6.11 -0.12
C TYR A 137 -3.88 4.61 -0.44
N SER A 138 -2.96 3.88 0.17
CA SER A 138 -2.92 2.41 0.12
C SER A 138 -2.50 1.85 1.46
N LEU A 139 -2.92 0.63 1.74
CA LEU A 139 -2.59 -0.10 2.95
C LEU A 139 -1.93 -1.42 2.58
N THR A 140 -0.71 -1.64 3.07
CA THR A 140 0.02 -2.90 2.94
C THR A 140 -0.11 -3.69 4.23
N THR A 141 -0.67 -4.89 4.17
CA THR A 141 -0.82 -5.78 5.32
C THR A 141 0.45 -6.58 5.63
N PRO A 142 0.54 -7.22 6.81
CA PRO A 142 1.68 -8.07 7.18
C PRO A 142 1.94 -9.25 6.26
N ASP A 143 0.97 -9.69 5.46
CA ASP A 143 1.14 -10.73 4.43
C ASP A 143 1.74 -10.18 3.12
N GLY A 144 1.99 -8.87 3.05
CA GLY A 144 2.50 -8.17 1.88
C GLY A 144 1.43 -7.82 0.84
N ALA A 145 0.16 -8.12 1.08
CA ALA A 145 -0.92 -7.67 0.21
C ALA A 145 -1.08 -6.14 0.30
N MET A 146 -1.31 -5.50 -0.84
CA MET A 146 -1.57 -4.06 -0.91
C MET A 146 -3.04 -3.84 -1.27
N HIS A 147 -3.73 -3.06 -0.44
CA HIS A 147 -5.13 -2.69 -0.58
C HIS A 147 -5.21 -1.22 -0.99
N GLN A 148 -5.76 -0.97 -2.18
CA GLN A 148 -6.06 0.39 -2.61
C GLN A 148 -7.23 0.93 -1.79
N LEU A 149 -7.07 2.16 -1.28
CA LEU A 149 -8.08 2.82 -0.47
C LEU A 149 -8.82 3.86 -1.32
N GLY A 150 -10.15 3.77 -1.34
CA GLY A 150 -11.03 4.76 -1.97
C GLY A 150 -11.64 5.67 -0.91
N ALA A 151 -11.66 6.98 -1.17
CA ALA A 151 -12.29 7.93 -0.26
C ALA A 151 -13.81 7.71 -0.20
N THR A 152 -14.36 7.70 1.01
CA THR A 152 -15.79 7.58 1.28
C THR A 152 -16.38 8.85 1.88
N VAL A 153 -15.56 9.65 2.58
CA VAL A 153 -15.96 10.94 3.15
C VAL A 153 -14.89 11.99 2.86
N THR A 154 -15.32 13.10 2.25
CA THR A 154 -14.51 14.29 1.98
C THR A 154 -15.09 15.47 2.76
N THR A 155 -14.28 16.15 3.56
CA THR A 155 -14.66 17.35 4.32
C THR A 155 -13.80 18.52 3.91
N ASN A 156 -14.41 19.63 3.49
CA ASN A 156 -13.70 20.83 3.00
C ASN A 156 -12.70 20.54 1.87
N GLY A 157 -13.01 19.56 1.00
CA GLY A 157 -12.12 19.15 -0.09
C GLY A 157 -10.94 18.27 0.33
N VAL A 158 -10.90 17.79 1.58
CA VAL A 158 -9.91 16.85 2.09
C VAL A 158 -10.57 15.52 2.39
N ASP A 159 -10.00 14.43 1.87
CA ASP A 159 -10.49 13.08 2.12
C ASP A 159 -10.12 12.65 3.55
N MET A 160 -11.14 12.32 4.34
CA MET A 160 -11.03 12.04 5.77
C MET A 160 -11.33 10.57 6.10
N GLU A 161 -12.13 9.89 5.28
CA GLU A 161 -12.43 8.47 5.48
C GLU A 161 -12.22 7.70 4.19
N PHE A 162 -11.72 6.47 4.32
CA PHE A 162 -11.42 5.60 3.21
C PHE A 162 -11.86 4.17 3.49
N GLU A 163 -12.21 3.45 2.43
CA GLU A 163 -12.47 2.01 2.45
C GLU A 163 -11.60 1.28 1.43
N SER A 164 -11.21 0.05 1.76
CA SER A 164 -10.54 -0.86 0.84
C SER A 164 -11.43 -1.16 -0.38
N GLN A 165 -10.95 -0.87 -1.59
CA GLN A 165 -11.70 -1.09 -2.83
C GLN A 165 -11.84 -2.58 -3.20
N ASP A 166 -11.01 -3.44 -2.62
CA ASP A 166 -10.98 -4.87 -2.89
C ASP A 166 -11.84 -5.70 -1.91
N THR A 167 -12.71 -5.03 -1.15
CA THR A 167 -13.65 -5.64 -0.18
C THR A 167 -12.98 -6.41 0.96
N THR A 168 -11.70 -6.16 1.25
CA THR A 168 -11.05 -6.73 2.44
C THR A 168 -11.64 -6.27 3.76
N GLY A 169 -12.38 -5.15 3.75
CA GLY A 169 -13.07 -4.61 4.91
C GLY A 169 -12.16 -3.77 5.80
N TYR A 170 -11.10 -3.16 5.23
CA TYR A 170 -10.35 -2.14 5.93
C TYR A 170 -11.04 -0.79 5.79
N HIS A 171 -11.19 -0.11 6.93
CA HIS A 171 -11.73 1.23 7.01
C HIS A 171 -10.69 2.15 7.66
N VAL A 172 -10.35 3.26 7.03
CA VAL A 172 -9.32 4.19 7.51
C VAL A 172 -9.94 5.55 7.75
N VAL A 173 -9.77 6.07 8.97
CA VAL A 173 -10.18 7.43 9.35
C VAL A 173 -8.94 8.27 9.61
N MET A 174 -8.85 9.38 8.89
CA MET A 174 -7.81 10.38 9.04
C MET A 174 -8.29 11.49 9.99
N SER A 175 -7.36 12.04 10.77
CA SER A 175 -7.67 13.06 11.77
C SER A 175 -6.43 13.90 12.08
N ASN A 176 -6.59 14.90 12.96
CA ASN A 176 -5.53 15.79 13.43
C ASN A 176 -4.80 16.50 12.26
N PRO A 177 -5.48 17.39 11.53
CA PRO A 177 -4.85 18.17 10.49
C PRO A 177 -3.69 19.00 11.04
N ASP A 178 -2.59 19.04 10.32
CA ASP A 178 -1.46 19.90 10.61
C ASP A 178 -1.74 21.38 10.27
N LEU A 179 -0.71 22.22 10.36
CA LEU A 179 -0.79 23.65 10.02
C LEU A 179 -1.12 23.90 8.54
N SER A 180 -0.89 22.92 7.67
CA SER A 180 -1.24 22.96 6.25
C SER A 180 -2.65 22.42 5.96
N GLY A 181 -3.38 21.97 6.99
CA GLY A 181 -4.71 21.38 6.86
C GLY A 181 -4.69 19.91 6.41
N VAL A 182 -3.52 19.27 6.34
CA VAL A 182 -3.41 17.86 5.94
C VAL A 182 -3.51 16.97 7.17
N PRO A 183 -4.49 16.04 7.25
CA PRO A 183 -4.61 15.09 8.35
C PRO A 183 -3.34 14.24 8.49
N ASN A 184 -2.82 14.05 9.71
CA ASN A 184 -1.61 13.25 9.93
C ASN A 184 -1.84 11.96 10.73
N LEU A 185 -2.94 11.87 11.47
CA LEU A 185 -3.23 10.71 12.31
C LEU A 185 -4.23 9.80 11.62
N ALA A 186 -3.81 8.58 11.30
CA ALA A 186 -4.64 7.54 10.71
C ALA A 186 -5.09 6.54 11.78
N THR A 187 -6.39 6.26 11.81
CA THR A 187 -6.97 5.12 12.54
C THR A 187 -7.48 4.11 11.53
N VAL A 188 -6.81 2.97 11.43
CA VAL A 188 -7.24 1.84 10.60
C VAL A 188 -8.10 0.92 11.46
N THR A 189 -9.25 0.49 10.94
CA THR A 189 -10.09 -0.55 11.55
C THR A 189 -10.16 -1.73 10.58
N ASP A 190 -9.82 -2.92 11.07
CA ASP A 190 -9.94 -4.16 10.28
C ASP A 190 -11.36 -4.75 10.35
N ARG A 191 -11.60 -5.79 9.55
CA ARG A 191 -12.86 -6.54 9.51
C ARG A 191 -13.24 -7.22 10.83
N HIS A 192 -12.29 -7.38 11.74
CA HIS A 192 -12.47 -8.03 13.05
C HIS A 192 -12.68 -7.01 14.18
N GLY A 193 -12.71 -5.71 13.86
CA GLY A 193 -12.88 -4.62 14.80
C GLY A 193 -11.61 -4.23 15.55
N SER A 194 -10.44 -4.75 15.18
CA SER A 194 -9.17 -4.28 15.70
C SER A 194 -8.87 -2.91 15.10
N ARG A 195 -8.42 -1.99 15.94
CA ARG A 195 -8.07 -0.63 15.58
C ARG A 195 -6.58 -0.43 15.69
N PHE A 196 -6.02 0.27 14.72
CA PHE A 196 -4.62 0.56 14.68
C PHE A 196 -4.40 2.05 14.47
N VAL A 197 -3.47 2.61 15.23
CA VAL A 197 -3.16 4.04 15.18
C VAL A 197 -1.80 4.20 14.54
N ALA A 198 -1.74 5.00 13.48
CA ALA A 198 -0.56 5.31 12.69
C ALA A 198 -0.50 6.83 12.49
N ALA A 199 0.71 7.40 12.46
CA ALA A 199 0.88 8.84 12.26
C ALA A 199 1.90 9.09 11.16
N PHE A 200 1.49 9.82 10.13
CA PHE A 200 2.39 10.33 9.12
C PHE A 200 3.23 11.47 9.69
N GLU A 201 4.46 11.57 9.21
CA GLU A 201 5.28 12.75 9.46
C GLU A 201 4.65 13.99 8.82
N ALA A 202 4.97 15.16 9.39
CA ALA A 202 4.52 16.43 8.84
C ALA A 202 4.98 16.58 7.37
N PRO A 203 4.11 17.06 6.47
CA PRO A 203 4.37 17.14 5.01
C PRO A 203 5.52 18.08 4.66
N HIS A 204 5.95 18.94 5.58
CA HIS A 204 7.16 19.76 5.43
C HIS A 204 8.45 18.92 5.35
N SER A 205 8.39 17.60 5.64
CA SER A 205 9.47 16.65 5.42
C SER A 205 9.52 16.09 4.00
N CYS A 206 8.76 16.66 3.04
CA CYS A 206 9.16 16.68 1.63
C CYS A 206 10.52 17.38 1.54
N GLY A 207 11.60 16.68 1.91
CA GLY A 207 12.93 17.17 1.65
C GLY A 207 12.96 17.53 0.17
N ALA A 208 13.42 18.74 -0.16
CA ALA A 208 14.04 18.92 -1.46
C ALA A 208 14.94 17.71 -1.62
N LEU A 209 14.66 16.84 -2.60
CA LEU A 209 15.36 15.56 -2.73
C LEU A 209 16.83 15.85 -2.42
N PRO A 210 17.40 15.32 -1.32
CA PRO A 210 18.80 15.56 -1.05
C PRO A 210 19.49 15.07 -2.31
N TYR A 211 20.12 16.01 -3.00
CA TYR A 211 20.87 15.85 -4.22
C TYR A 211 21.38 14.41 -4.32
N ASN A 212 20.85 13.62 -5.25
CA ASN A 212 21.24 12.22 -5.47
C ASN A 212 21.00 11.22 -4.31
N LYS A 213 19.76 10.81 -4.08
CA LYS A 213 19.53 9.36 -4.02
C LYS A 213 18.92 8.95 -5.35
N PRO A 214 19.69 8.30 -6.25
CA PRO A 214 19.08 7.75 -7.43
C PRO A 214 17.95 6.82 -6.93
N LEU A 215 16.75 6.98 -7.50
CA LEU A 215 15.86 5.84 -7.71
C LEU A 215 16.75 4.62 -7.99
N PRO A 216 16.46 3.42 -7.41
CA PRO A 216 17.32 2.25 -7.57
C PRO A 216 17.81 2.21 -9.00
N TYR A 217 19.11 2.44 -9.17
CA TYR A 217 19.77 2.62 -10.45
C TYR A 217 19.23 1.54 -11.37
N ALA A 218 18.35 1.92 -12.30
CA ALA A 218 17.90 1.03 -13.35
C ALA A 218 19.17 0.77 -14.14
N GLY A 219 19.82 -0.35 -13.83
CA GLY A 219 21.10 -0.75 -14.37
C GLY A 219 21.10 -0.45 -15.84
N GLY A 220 22.00 0.45 -16.25
CA GLY A 220 22.08 0.94 -17.62
C GLY A 220 21.97 -0.23 -18.58
N SER A 221 20.86 -0.27 -19.32
CA SER A 221 20.79 -1.10 -20.52
C SER A 221 21.94 -0.62 -21.42
N PRO A 222 22.88 -1.50 -21.83
CA PRO A 222 24.05 -1.10 -22.60
C PRO A 222 23.72 -0.45 -23.96
N ASN A 223 22.45 -0.46 -24.37
CA ASN A 223 21.96 0.16 -25.60
C ASN A 223 21.28 1.53 -25.42
N MET A 224 21.19 2.06 -24.19
CA MET A 224 20.66 3.40 -23.95
C MET A 224 21.75 4.25 -23.31
N GLY A 225 22.64 4.79 -24.15
CA GLY A 225 23.71 5.67 -23.73
C GLY A 225 23.20 6.90 -22.97
N GLY A 226 23.82 7.18 -21.83
CA GLY A 226 23.66 8.43 -21.09
C GLY A 226 23.24 8.21 -19.64
N GLY A 227 24.16 8.51 -18.71
CA GLY A 227 23.80 8.76 -17.32
C GLY A 227 23.03 10.08 -17.24
N TYR A 228 21.74 10.01 -16.97
CA TYR A 228 20.91 11.20 -16.76
C TYR A 228 20.95 11.56 -15.27
N ALA A 229 21.49 12.74 -14.96
CA ALA A 229 21.07 13.44 -13.76
C ALA A 229 19.69 14.04 -14.05
N PRO A 230 18.69 13.93 -13.15
CA PRO A 230 17.45 14.66 -13.30
C PRO A 230 17.76 16.15 -13.13
N MET A 231 17.80 16.88 -14.24
CA MET A 231 17.76 18.33 -14.22
C MET A 231 16.28 18.71 -14.14
N ILE A 232 15.85 19.27 -13.02
CA ILE A 232 14.61 20.06 -12.96
C ILE A 232 15.03 21.47 -12.60
N ASP A 233 15.14 22.30 -13.63
CA ASP A 233 15.14 23.76 -13.55
C ASP A 233 13.68 24.21 -13.77
N ASP A 234 12.84 24.05 -12.74
CA ASP A 234 11.46 24.54 -12.75
C ASP A 234 11.35 25.78 -11.86
N ILE A 235 11.62 26.94 -12.45
CA ILE A 235 10.98 28.19 -12.07
C ILE A 235 10.00 28.54 -13.20
N PRO A 236 8.68 28.63 -12.91
CA PRO A 236 8.06 28.64 -11.58
C PRO A 236 7.99 27.24 -10.97
N ALA A 237 8.16 27.16 -9.64
CA ALA A 237 8.20 25.91 -8.88
C ALA A 237 6.98 25.04 -9.23
N GLY A 238 7.23 23.95 -9.96
CA GLY A 238 6.21 22.98 -10.35
C GLY A 238 5.58 22.28 -9.16
N SER A 239 4.55 21.48 -9.40
CA SER A 239 3.99 20.59 -8.38
C SER A 239 5.01 19.53 -7.98
N GLN A 240 5.18 19.29 -6.69
CA GLN A 240 6.04 18.22 -6.17
C GLN A 240 5.21 17.13 -5.52
N ASP A 241 5.43 15.88 -5.93
CA ASP A 241 4.81 14.70 -5.31
C ASP A 241 5.82 13.98 -4.40
N CYS A 242 5.43 13.73 -3.15
CA CYS A 242 6.25 13.07 -2.15
C CYS A 242 5.51 11.84 -1.59
N PRO A 243 6.03 10.62 -1.78
CA PRO A 243 5.48 9.47 -1.08
C PRO A 243 5.78 9.57 0.42
N GLN A 244 4.77 9.31 1.24
CA GLN A 244 4.90 9.15 2.69
C GLN A 244 4.42 7.76 3.09
N THR A 245 5.11 7.16 4.04
CA THR A 245 4.70 5.91 4.68
C THR A 245 4.56 6.11 6.18
N SER A 246 3.69 5.33 6.79
CA SER A 246 3.50 5.27 8.24
C SER A 246 3.29 3.82 8.65
N SER A 247 3.78 3.48 9.83
CA SER A 247 3.51 2.20 10.49
C SER A 247 2.70 2.45 11.77
N PRO A 248 1.93 1.46 12.25
CA PRO A 248 1.20 1.59 13.50
C PRO A 248 2.14 1.78 14.68
N THR A 249 1.74 2.66 15.58
CA THR A 249 2.35 2.86 16.89
C THR A 249 1.52 2.24 18.01
N GLN A 250 0.26 1.91 17.74
CA GLN A 250 -0.64 1.30 18.71
C GLN A 250 -1.66 0.38 18.01
N VAL A 251 -1.98 -0.72 18.68
CA VAL A 251 -3.05 -1.65 18.28
C VAL A 251 -4.00 -1.85 19.45
N ILE A 252 -5.30 -1.83 19.16
CA ILE A 252 -6.38 -2.02 20.12
C ILE A 252 -7.29 -3.10 19.55
N ASP A 253 -7.40 -4.24 20.22
CA ASP A 253 -8.32 -5.29 19.77
C ASP A 253 -9.78 -4.95 20.09
N SER A 254 -10.71 -5.75 19.56
CA SER A 254 -12.16 -5.58 19.80
C SER A 254 -12.58 -5.77 21.27
N ASN A 255 -11.71 -6.28 22.14
CA ASN A 255 -11.94 -6.40 23.58
C ASN A 255 -11.28 -5.27 24.39
N GLY A 256 -10.68 -4.27 23.72
CA GLY A 256 -9.98 -3.15 24.34
C GLY A 256 -8.59 -3.47 24.87
N ASN A 257 -8.01 -4.63 24.52
CA ASN A 257 -6.61 -4.92 24.83
C ASN A 257 -5.71 -4.05 23.95
N VAL A 258 -4.77 -3.36 24.58
CA VAL A 258 -3.88 -2.41 23.91
C VAL A 258 -2.48 -3.00 23.82
N MET A 259 -1.86 -2.87 22.65
CA MET A 259 -0.43 -3.07 22.45
C MET A 259 0.18 -1.78 21.90
N SER A 260 1.25 -1.31 22.54
CA SER A 260 2.05 -0.21 22.02
C SER A 260 3.16 -0.80 21.16
N LEU A 261 3.30 -0.32 19.92
CA LEU A 261 4.38 -0.66 19.00
C LEU A 261 5.31 0.56 18.96
N GLY A 262 6.42 0.55 19.68
CA GLY A 262 7.34 1.68 19.62
C GLY A 262 7.89 1.85 18.20
N GLN A 263 7.99 3.08 17.69
CA GLN A 263 8.56 3.32 16.35
C GLN A 263 10.00 2.81 16.22
N LEU A 264 10.71 2.71 17.35
CA LEU A 264 12.07 2.15 17.50
C LEU A 264 12.25 1.46 18.86
N GLY A 265 11.14 1.13 19.54
CA GLY A 265 11.14 0.72 20.94
C GLY A 265 10.32 -0.52 21.17
N GLN A 266 10.72 -1.27 22.20
CA GLN A 266 10.09 -2.50 22.64
C GLN A 266 8.58 -2.40 22.63
N GLY A 267 7.93 -3.23 21.81
CA GLY A 267 6.50 -3.40 21.85
C GLY A 267 6.07 -3.90 23.22
N ILE A 268 5.19 -3.14 23.86
CA ILE A 268 4.71 -3.42 25.22
C ILE A 268 3.24 -3.82 25.13
N ASP A 269 2.94 -4.99 25.67
CA ASP A 269 1.56 -5.47 25.77
C ASP A 269 0.80 -4.81 26.93
N THR A 270 -0.48 -5.16 27.06
CA THR A 270 -1.35 -4.62 28.11
C THR A 270 -0.87 -4.92 29.53
N LEU A 271 -0.04 -5.95 29.72
CA LEU A 271 0.53 -6.34 31.01
C LEU A 271 1.92 -5.75 31.25
N GLY A 272 2.41 -4.85 30.37
CA GLY A 272 3.73 -4.26 30.50
C GLY A 272 4.86 -5.17 30.01
N ARG A 273 4.55 -6.29 29.34
CA ARG A 273 5.54 -7.26 28.88
C ARG A 273 6.08 -6.86 27.51
N VAL A 274 7.38 -7.06 27.35
CA VAL A 274 8.12 -6.77 26.12
C VAL A 274 8.01 -7.94 25.14
N MET A 275 7.86 -7.64 23.85
CA MET A 275 7.86 -8.64 22.79
C MET A 275 9.24 -9.29 22.58
N PRO A 276 9.31 -10.62 22.34
CA PRO A 276 10.55 -11.39 22.40
C PRO A 276 11.59 -11.03 21.32
N LEU A 277 11.18 -10.47 20.18
CA LEU A 277 12.08 -10.10 19.06
C LEU A 277 12.50 -8.62 19.07
N GLU A 278 12.28 -7.90 20.16
CA GLU A 278 12.59 -6.46 20.26
C GLU A 278 13.81 -6.11 21.12
N THR A 279 14.54 -7.12 21.60
CA THR A 279 15.79 -6.97 22.38
C THR A 279 17.06 -7.08 21.54
N ILE A 280 17.12 -6.46 20.36
CA ILE A 280 18.40 -6.22 19.67
C ILE A 280 18.83 -4.78 19.93
N SER A 281 19.50 -4.56 21.06
CA SER A 281 20.33 -3.37 21.23
C SER A 281 21.58 -3.56 20.37
N VAL A 282 21.68 -2.85 19.25
CA VAL A 282 22.97 -2.67 18.58
C VAL A 282 23.77 -1.69 19.46
N THR A 283 24.64 -2.23 20.32
CA THR A 283 25.73 -1.48 20.95
C THR A 283 26.83 -1.22 19.94
#